data_AF-A0A653YLP0-F1
#
_entry.id   AF-A0A653YLP0-F1
#
_cell.length_a   1.000
_cell.length_b   1.000
_cell.length_c   1.000
_cell.angle_alpha   90.00
_cell.angle_beta   90.00
_cell.angle_gamma   90.00
#
_symmetry.space_group_name_H-M   'P 1'
#
loop_
_entity.id
_entity.type
_entity.pdbx_description
1 polymer ?
#
loop_
_entity_poly.entity_id
_entity_poly.type
_entity_poly.pdbx_seq_one_letter_code
_entity_poly.pdbx_strand_id
1 'polypeptide(L)'
;MTGTTDDRNDPGLGQVDSDTGLQASYLVLSDEERAQGFVRPVRRTYVHQTCGTATTMSLAIAETYARQPGFYGGTYCAGCRDHFPVGEHGQFVWDGTDQKVGS
;
A
#
# COMPACT_ATOMS: atom_id res chain seq x y z
N MET A 1 -13.08 -2.91 10.01
CA MET A 1 -11.61 -2.96 10.26
C MET A 1 -11.00 -3.70 9.10
N THR A 2 -10.01 -3.12 8.42
CA THR A 2 -9.28 -3.77 7.33
C THR A 2 -8.17 -4.65 7.90
N GLY A 3 -8.05 -5.88 7.41
CA GLY A 3 -7.01 -6.85 7.79
C GLY A 3 -5.80 -6.85 6.85
N THR A 4 -4.79 -7.62 7.23
CA THR A 4 -3.68 -8.02 6.35
C THR A 4 -3.51 -9.54 6.42
N THR A 5 -3.09 -10.15 5.33
CA THR A 5 -2.91 -11.61 5.22
C THR A 5 -1.69 -11.92 4.35
N ASP A 6 -0.99 -13.02 4.59
CA ASP A 6 0.06 -13.54 3.70
C ASP A 6 -0.41 -14.75 2.87
N ASP A 7 -1.66 -15.21 3.08
CA ASP A 7 -2.29 -16.23 2.24
C ASP A 7 -2.86 -15.60 0.96
N ARG A 8 -2.28 -16.00 -0.18
CA ARG A 8 -2.73 -15.55 -1.51
C ARG A 8 -4.14 -16.01 -1.88
N ASN A 9 -4.68 -17.00 -1.16
CA ASN A 9 -6.03 -17.52 -1.37
C ASN A 9 -7.03 -17.02 -0.33
N ASP A 10 -6.64 -16.06 0.51
CA ASP A 10 -7.53 -15.49 1.53
C ASP A 10 -8.81 -14.90 0.89
N PRO A 11 -10.01 -15.32 1.35
CA PRO A 11 -11.27 -14.94 0.72
C PRO A 11 -11.61 -13.45 0.89
N GLY A 12 -10.94 -12.74 1.80
CA GLY A 12 -11.08 -11.30 1.98
C GLY A 12 -10.28 -10.47 0.96
N LEU A 13 -9.40 -11.08 0.17
CA LEU A 13 -8.68 -10.40 -0.91
C LEU A 13 -9.65 -9.99 -2.01
N GLY A 14 -9.59 -8.72 -2.43
CA GLY A 14 -10.44 -8.17 -3.48
C GLY A 14 -11.88 -7.87 -3.06
N GLN A 15 -12.30 -8.23 -1.84
CA GLN A 15 -13.57 -7.76 -1.28
C GLN A 15 -13.45 -6.29 -0.91
N VAL A 16 -14.20 -5.41 -1.59
CA VAL A 16 -14.20 -3.97 -1.34
C VAL A 16 -15.43 -3.57 -0.53
N ASP A 17 -15.23 -2.83 0.55
CA ASP A 17 -16.28 -2.21 1.34
C ASP A 17 -16.90 -1.05 0.54
N SER A 18 -18.22 -1.10 0.31
CA SER A 18 -18.91 -0.15 -0.57
C SER A 18 -18.99 1.28 -0.01
N ASP A 19 -18.88 1.45 1.30
CA ASP A 19 -19.04 2.75 1.95
C ASP A 19 -17.70 3.50 2.01
N THR A 20 -16.61 2.75 2.13
CA THR A 20 -15.26 3.27 2.32
C THR A 20 -14.34 3.09 1.13
N GLY A 21 -14.63 2.16 0.20
CA GLY A 21 -13.74 1.81 -0.91
C GLY A 21 -12.50 1.03 -0.49
N LEU A 22 -12.40 0.60 0.78
CA LEU A 22 -11.26 -0.16 1.29
C LEU A 22 -11.42 -1.66 0.99
N GLN A 23 -10.31 -2.35 0.74
CA GLN A 23 -10.31 -3.81 0.71
C GLN A 23 -10.43 -4.37 2.14
N ALA A 24 -11.18 -5.47 2.28
CA ALA A 24 -11.38 -6.14 3.55
C ALA A 24 -10.07 -6.71 4.11
N SER A 25 -9.22 -7.26 3.24
CA SER A 25 -7.87 -7.72 3.55
C SER A 25 -6.88 -7.30 2.47
N TYR A 26 -5.64 -6.99 2.88
CA TYR A 26 -4.53 -6.70 1.97
C TYR A 26 -3.48 -7.80 2.07
N LEU A 27 -3.08 -8.35 0.92
CA LEU A 27 -1.98 -9.30 0.84
C LEU A 27 -0.67 -8.60 1.21
N VAL A 28 0.08 -9.15 2.15
CA VAL A 28 1.41 -8.69 2.56
C VAL A 28 2.42 -9.83 2.43
N LEU A 29 3.71 -9.51 2.46
CA LEU A 29 4.74 -10.53 2.68
C LEU A 29 4.61 -11.12 4.09
N SER A 30 5.02 -12.37 4.25
CA SER A 30 5.02 -13.02 5.57
C SER A 30 5.95 -12.29 6.55
N ASP A 31 5.76 -12.51 7.85
CA ASP A 31 6.64 -11.93 8.87
C ASP A 31 8.11 -12.35 8.66
N GLU A 32 8.35 -13.60 8.28
CA GLU A 32 9.69 -14.10 7.96
C GLU A 32 10.30 -13.39 6.74
N GLU A 33 9.51 -13.15 5.68
CA GLU A 33 9.98 -12.44 4.49
C GLU A 33 10.31 -10.97 4.79
N ARG A 34 9.50 -10.29 5.63
CA ARG A 34 9.77 -8.92 6.08
C ARG A 34 10.99 -8.84 7.00
N ALA A 35 11.26 -9.87 7.80
CA ALA A 35 12.41 -9.94 8.69
C ALA A 35 13.77 -10.09 7.95
N GLN A 36 13.77 -10.43 6.65
CA GLN A 36 15.00 -10.54 5.84
C GLN A 36 15.65 -9.19 5.49
N GLY A 37 15.12 -8.07 6.01
CA GLY A 37 15.65 -6.72 5.82
C GLY A 37 15.03 -5.96 4.65
N PHE A 38 15.14 -4.63 4.66
CA PHE A 38 14.47 -3.76 3.69
C PHE A 38 15.43 -3.18 2.65
N VAL A 39 15.00 -3.11 1.38
CA VAL A 39 15.75 -2.49 0.28
C VAL A 39 15.45 -0.99 0.13
N ARG A 40 14.37 -0.51 0.77
CA ARG A 40 14.00 0.91 0.90
C ARG A 40 13.70 1.23 2.37
N PRO A 41 13.75 2.50 2.80
CA PRO A 41 13.25 2.91 4.11
C PRO A 41 11.76 2.59 4.26
N VAL A 42 11.35 2.16 5.46
CA VAL A 42 9.93 1.98 5.79
C VAL A 42 9.27 3.35 5.85
N ARG A 43 8.33 3.60 4.94
CA ARG A 43 7.53 4.82 4.89
C ARG A 43 6.06 4.45 4.95
N ARG A 44 5.31 5.15 5.81
CA ARG A 44 3.89 4.84 6.06
C ARG A 44 2.94 5.82 5.42
N THR A 45 3.41 7.03 5.08
CA THR A 45 2.58 8.10 4.56
C THR A 45 2.98 8.41 3.13
N TYR A 46 1.99 8.54 2.25
CA TYR A 46 2.16 8.92 0.86
C TYR A 46 1.07 9.90 0.45
N VAL A 47 1.35 10.71 -0.56
CA VAL A 47 0.47 11.77 -1.04
C VAL A 47 -0.01 11.40 -2.44
N HIS A 48 -1.33 11.47 -2.63
CA HIS A 48 -1.93 11.36 -3.97
C HIS A 48 -1.70 12.65 -4.73
N GLN A 49 -0.91 12.62 -5.81
CA GLN A 49 -0.57 13.84 -6.53
C GLN A 49 -1.77 14.49 -7.23
N THR A 50 -2.82 13.71 -7.52
CA THR A 50 -4.03 14.22 -8.18
C THR A 50 -4.94 15.00 -7.23
N CYS A 51 -5.20 14.50 -6.01
CA CYS A 51 -6.09 15.18 -5.06
C CYS A 51 -5.39 15.88 -3.89
N GLY A 52 -4.08 15.68 -3.72
CA GLY A 52 -3.26 16.26 -2.64
C GLY A 52 -3.43 15.60 -1.26
N THR A 53 -4.26 14.56 -1.14
CA THR A 53 -4.51 13.93 0.17
C THR A 53 -3.36 13.01 0.58
N ALA A 54 -2.88 13.18 1.82
CA ALA A 54 -1.97 12.24 2.47
C ALA A 54 -2.74 11.05 3.04
N THR A 55 -2.25 9.84 2.78
CA THR A 55 -2.80 8.59 3.31
C THR A 55 -1.73 7.85 4.09
N THR A 56 -2.05 7.42 5.31
CA THR A 56 -1.15 6.64 6.18
C THR A 56 -1.59 5.19 6.24
N MET A 57 -0.74 4.27 5.77
CA MET A 57 -1.01 2.83 5.76
C MET A 57 -0.57 2.12 7.07
N SER A 58 -1.02 0.88 7.22
CA SER A 58 -0.56 -0.02 8.29
C SER A 58 0.93 -0.37 8.11
N LEU A 59 1.58 -0.76 9.21
CA LEU A 59 3.02 -1.08 9.22
C LEU A 59 3.35 -2.25 8.28
N ALA A 60 2.54 -3.31 8.33
CA ALA A 60 2.69 -4.51 7.51
C ALA A 60 2.75 -4.22 5.99
N ILE A 61 1.88 -3.31 5.51
CA ILE A 61 1.87 -2.90 4.10
C ILE A 61 3.11 -2.06 3.77
N ALA A 62 3.48 -1.13 4.66
CA ALA A 62 4.66 -0.28 4.48
C ALA A 62 5.96 -1.10 4.42
N GLU A 63 6.10 -2.09 5.29
CA GLU A 63 7.25 -2.99 5.30
C GLU A 63 7.28 -3.89 4.06
N THR A 64 6.11 -4.29 3.54
CA THR A 64 6.01 -5.01 2.27
C THR A 64 6.57 -4.18 1.10
N TYR A 65 6.19 -2.89 0.99
CA TYR A 65 6.80 -1.97 0.03
C TYR A 65 8.31 -1.79 0.26
N ALA A 66 8.74 -1.71 1.52
CA ALA A 66 10.14 -1.51 1.87
C ALA A 66 11.02 -2.74 1.51
N ARG A 67 10.48 -3.95 1.61
CA ARG A 67 11.12 -5.21 1.20
C ARG A 67 11.04 -5.45 -0.30
N GLN A 68 9.88 -5.21 -0.91
CA GLN A 68 9.61 -5.46 -2.32
C GLN A 68 8.77 -4.31 -2.91
N PRO A 69 9.41 -3.23 -3.43
CA PRO A 69 8.70 -2.04 -3.90
C PRO A 69 7.63 -2.33 -4.96
N GLY A 70 7.90 -3.22 -5.91
CA GLY A 70 6.94 -3.60 -6.95
C GLY A 70 5.88 -4.64 -6.54
N PHE A 71 5.67 -4.89 -5.25
CA PHE A 71 4.72 -5.93 -4.78
C PHE A 71 3.26 -5.61 -5.14
N TYR A 72 2.88 -4.33 -5.07
CA TYR A 72 1.52 -3.88 -5.35
C TYR A 72 1.45 -3.12 -6.68
N GLY A 73 0.32 -3.27 -7.39
CA GLY A 73 0.00 -2.47 -8.58
C GLY A 73 -0.78 -1.18 -8.27
N GLY A 74 -1.35 -1.04 -7.06
CA GLY A 74 -2.08 0.16 -6.66
C GLY A 74 -2.14 0.34 -5.14
N THR A 75 -2.52 1.53 -4.69
CA THR A 75 -2.75 1.85 -3.28
C THR A 75 -3.96 2.76 -3.11
N TYR A 76 -4.57 2.70 -1.93
CA TYR A 76 -5.78 3.44 -1.58
C TYR A 76 -5.51 4.93 -1.33
N CYS A 77 -6.42 5.81 -1.75
CA CYS A 77 -6.39 7.22 -1.38
C CYS A 77 -7.53 7.55 -0.40
N ALA A 78 -7.21 8.02 0.81
CA ALA A 78 -8.21 8.37 1.83
C ALA A 78 -9.16 9.52 1.42
N GLY A 79 -8.70 10.43 0.55
CA GLY A 79 -9.50 11.53 0.03
C GLY A 79 -10.51 11.08 -1.04
N CYS A 80 -10.04 10.38 -2.07
CA CYS A 80 -10.87 9.88 -3.16
C CYS A 80 -11.69 8.63 -2.81
N ARG A 81 -11.30 7.89 -1.76
CA ARG A 81 -11.88 6.61 -1.34
C ARG A 81 -11.84 5.53 -2.41
N ASP A 82 -10.70 5.42 -3.09
CA ASP A 82 -10.47 4.44 -4.16
C ASP A 82 -8.98 4.10 -4.29
N HIS A 83 -8.65 3.02 -4.99
CA HIS A 83 -7.29 2.57 -5.27
C HIS A 83 -6.82 3.09 -6.63
N PHE A 84 -5.61 3.65 -6.65
CA PHE A 84 -5.01 4.17 -7.88
C PHE A 84 -3.64 3.52 -8.14
N PRO A 85 -3.15 3.55 -9.39
CA PRO A 85 -1.88 2.94 -9.76
C PRO A 85 -0.67 3.48 -8.98
N VAL A 86 0.24 2.57 -8.63
CA VAL A 86 1.59 2.88 -8.10
C VAL A 86 2.67 2.46 -9.12
N GLY A 87 3.94 2.65 -8.79
CA GLY A 87 5.08 2.38 -9.66
C GLY A 87 5.64 3.65 -10.33
N GLU A 88 6.55 3.47 -11.29
CA GLU A 88 7.24 4.57 -11.98
C GLU A 88 6.27 5.61 -12.58
N HIS A 89 5.15 5.15 -13.13
CA HIS A 89 4.09 5.98 -13.70
C HIS A 89 2.86 6.13 -12.77
N GLY A 90 3.01 5.73 -11.51
CA GLY A 90 1.96 5.79 -10.50
C GLY A 90 1.60 7.21 -10.07
N GLN A 91 0.49 7.34 -9.34
CA GLN A 91 -0.09 8.64 -8.95
C GLN A 91 0.35 9.14 -7.57
N PHE A 92 1.23 8.41 -6.89
CA PHE A 92 1.59 8.69 -5.50
C PHE A 92 3.08 8.89 -5.32
N VAL A 93 3.43 9.78 -4.39
CA VAL A 93 4.79 9.96 -3.89
C VAL A 93 4.83 9.73 -2.39
N TRP A 94 5.95 9.24 -1.86
CA TRP A 94 6.15 9.16 -0.43
C TRP A 94 6.20 10.56 0.19
N ASP A 95 5.53 10.74 1.32
CA ASP A 95 5.42 12.04 1.99
C ASP A 95 6.80 12.66 2.27
N GLY A 96 6.93 13.96 2.02
CA GLY A 96 8.19 14.70 2.13
C GLY A 96 9.25 14.36 1.07
N THR A 97 8.90 13.65 -0.01
CA THR A 97 9.82 13.30 -1.10
C THR A 97 9.15 13.36 -2.48
N ASP A 98 9.95 13.35 -3.54
CA ASP A 98 9.49 13.14 -4.92
C ASP A 98 9.55 11.66 -5.37
N GLN A 99 9.86 10.73 -4.46
CA GLN A 99 9.99 9.31 -4.79
C GLN A 99 8.61 8.68 -4.98
N LYS A 100 8.39 8.01 -6.12
CA LYS A 100 7.15 7.28 -6.40
C LYS A 100 6.95 6.12 -5.42
N VAL A 101 5.71 5.93 -4.97
CA VAL A 101 5.31 4.71 -4.27
C VAL A 101 5.41 3.56 -5.26
N GLY A 102 6.01 2.44 -4.86
CA GLY A 102 6.12 1.24 -5.69
C GLY A 102 7.27 1.20 -6.71
N SER A 103 8.31 2.03 -6.55
CA SER A 103 9.53 2.08 -7.41
C SER A 103 10.85 2.04 -6.64
#